data_AF-A0A847HCY2-F1
#
_entry.id   AF-A0A847HCY2-F1
#
_cell.length_a   1.000
_cell.length_b   1.000
_cell.length_c   1.000
_cell.angle_alpha   90.00
_cell.angle_beta   90.00
_cell.angle_gamma   90.00
#
_symmetry.space_group_name_H-M   'P 1'
#
loop_
_entity.id
_entity.type
_entity.pdbx_description
1 polymer ?
#
loop_
_entity_poly.entity_id
_entity_poly.type
_entity_poly.pdbx_seq_one_letter_code
_entity_poly.pdbx_strand_id
1 'polypeptide(L)' 'MRALIYLILGAALLAAGIFWYNAIGFSVLAIVAALVMATGGALIVAAIAIGLDKYSPTSHKL' A
#
# COMPACT_ATOMS: atom_id res chain seq x y z
N MET A 1 -3.31 12.91 -9.69
CA MET A 1 -2.46 13.41 -8.60
C MET A 1 -2.63 12.54 -7.34
N ARG A 2 -3.76 12.61 -6.62
CA ARG A 2 -3.94 11.88 -5.34
C ARG A 2 -3.68 10.37 -5.43
N ALA A 3 -4.30 9.65 -6.38
CA ALA A 3 -4.08 8.21 -6.57
C ALA A 3 -2.59 7.85 -6.77
N LEU A 4 -1.85 8.66 -7.54
CA LEU A 4 -0.43 8.45 -7.81
C LEU A 4 0.42 8.57 -6.54
N ILE A 5 0.07 9.49 -5.65
CA ILE A 5 0.76 9.66 -4.35
C ILE A 5 0.56 8.42 -3.47
N TYR A 6 -0.68 7.91 -3.37
CA TYR A 6 -0.97 6.68 -2.62
C TYR A 6 -0.23 5.47 -3.19
N LEU A 7 -0.13 5.38 -4.52
CA LEU A 7 0.59 4.30 -5.19
C LEU A 7 2.09 4.33 -4.86
N ILE A 8 2.72 5.51 -4.96
CA ILE A 8 4.16 5.67 -4.70
C ILE A 8 4.47 5.39 -3.23
N LEU A 9 3.68 5.93 -2.30
CA LEU A 9 3.86 5.69 -0.86
C LEU A 9 3.63 4.22 -0.51
N GLY A 10 2.59 3.60 -1.08
CA GLY A 10 2.30 2.19 -0.89
C GLY A 10 3.42 1.28 -1.41
N ALA A 11 3.94 1.55 -2.61
CA ALA A 11 5.06 0.82 -3.19
C ALA A 11 6.35 0.98 -2.37
N ALA A 12 6.66 2.19 -1.91
CA ALA A 12 7.82 2.46 -1.08
C ALA A 12 7.75 1.72 0.26
N LEU A 13 6.59 1.75 0.95
CA LEU A 13 6.38 1.04 2.20
C LEU A 13 6.43 -0.48 2.02
N LEU A 14 5.83 -1.01 0.96
CA LEU A 14 5.86 -2.44 0.67
C LEU A 14 7.30 -2.91 0.42
N ALA A 15 8.06 -2.20 -0.41
CA ALA A 15 9.46 -2.52 -0.68
C ALA A 15 10.32 -2.42 0.59
N ALA A 16 10.12 -1.38 1.41
CA ALA A 16 10.82 -1.22 2.68
C ALA A 16 10.50 -2.37 3.66
N GLY A 17 9.23 -2.78 3.75
CA GLY A 17 8.81 -3.90 4.59
C GLY A 17 9.42 -5.24 4.15
N ILE A 18 9.47 -5.49 2.84
CA ILE A 18 10.11 -6.69 2.27
C ILE A 18 11.61 -6.69 2.53
N PHE A 19 12.29 -5.56 2.28
CA PHE A 19 13.71 -5.41 2.56
C PHE A 19 14.02 -5.68 4.04
N TRP A 20 13.21 -5.10 4.93
CA TRP A 20 13.38 -5.26 6.36
C TRP A 20 13.15 -6.71 6.83
N TYR A 21 12.13 -7.38 6.31
CA TYR A 21 11.87 -8.79 6.59
C TYR A 21 13.04 -9.68 6.14
N ASN A 22 13.58 -9.45 4.95
CA ASN A 22 14.72 -10.21 4.43
C ASN A 22 16.01 -10.00 5.26
N ALA A 23 16.18 -8.84 5.89
CA ALA A 23 17.33 -8.56 6.74
C ALA A 23 17.23 -9.24 8.12
N ILE A 24 16.03 -9.37 8.70
CA ILE A 24 15.82 -9.93 10.04
C ILE A 24 15.57 -11.45 10.00
N GLY A 25 14.86 -11.95 8.99
CA GLY A 25 14.39 -13.33 8.95
C GLY A 25 13.26 -13.62 9.95
N PHE A 26 13.06 -14.90 10.29
CA PHE A 26 11.91 -15.35 11.10
C PHE A 26 12.12 -15.02 12.59
N SER A 27 11.47 -13.96 13.07
CA SER A 27 11.55 -13.52 14.47
C SER A 27 10.29 -12.75 14.87
N VAL A 28 10.15 -12.44 16.17
CA VAL A 28 9.06 -11.58 16.68
C VAL A 28 9.08 -10.19 16.01
N LEU A 29 10.27 -9.65 15.73
CA LEU A 29 10.40 -8.34 15.05
C LEU A 29 9.90 -8.38 13.60
N ALA A 30 9.87 -9.56 12.97
CA ALA A 30 9.32 -9.74 11.63
C ALA A 30 7.81 -9.44 11.56
N ILE A 31 7.09 -9.50 12.69
CA ILE A 31 5.68 -9.08 12.78
C ILE A 31 5.56 -7.58 12.45
N VAL A 32 6.51 -6.77 12.90
CA VAL A 32 6.52 -5.33 12.61
C VAL A 32 6.76 -5.08 11.13
N ALA A 33 7.71 -5.81 10.52
CA ALA A 33 7.93 -5.76 9.07
C ALA A 33 6.67 -6.19 8.29
N ALA A 34 5.94 -7.20 8.77
CA ALA A 34 4.67 -7.63 8.17
C ALA A 34 3.57 -6.57 8.26
N LEU A 35 3.47 -5.82 9.37
CA LEU A 35 2.53 -4.69 9.48
C LEU A 35 2.87 -3.55 8.52
N VAL A 36 4.16 -3.28 8.30
CA VAL A 36 4.62 -2.31 7.30
C VAL A 36 4.25 -2.76 5.89
N MET A 37 4.48 -4.03 5.56
CA MET A 37 4.07 -4.61 4.27
C MET A 37 2.55 -4.54 4.06
N ALA A 38 1.76 -4.87 5.09
CA ALA A 38 0.30 -4.81 5.04
C ALA A 38 -0.21 -3.37 4.80
N THR A 39 0.41 -2.39 5.46
CA THR A 39 0.07 -0.98 5.28
C THR A 39 0.43 -0.50 3.88
N GLY A 40 1.59 -0.89 3.35
CA GLY A 40 2.00 -0.62 1.97
C GLY A 40 1.00 -1.19 0.95
N GLY A 41 0.60 -2.46 1.12
CA GLY A 41 -0.41 -3.11 0.29
C GLY A 41 -1.78 -2.41 0.34
N ALA A 42 -2.24 -2.02 1.53
CA ALA A 42 -3.50 -1.29 1.69
C ALA A 42 -3.51 0.06 0.95
N LEU A 43 -2.40 0.79 0.97
CA LEU A 43 -2.26 2.06 0.24
C LEU A 43 -2.27 1.87 -1.28
N ILE A 44 -1.70 0.77 -1.79
CA ILE A 44 -1.78 0.42 -3.21
C ILE A 44 -3.23 0.14 -3.62
N VAL A 45 -3.97 -0.64 -2.82
CA VAL A 45 -5.40 -0.91 -3.09
C VAL A 45 -6.22 0.39 -3.05
N ALA A 46 -5.95 1.27 -2.09
CA ALA A 46 -6.59 2.59 -2.02
C ALA A 46 -6.27 3.45 -3.25
N ALA A 47 -5.04 3.41 -3.75
CA ALA A 47 -4.66 4.10 -4.99
C ALA A 47 -5.45 3.61 -6.20
N ILE A 48 -5.67 2.30 -6.30
CA ILE A 48 -6.48 1.69 -7.35
C ILE A 48 -7.93 2.15 -7.23
N ALA A 49 -8.52 2.10 -6.04
CA ALA A 49 -9.90 2.55 -5.80
C ALA A 49 -10.09 4.02 -6.21
N ILE A 50 -9.21 4.93 -5.76
CA ILE A 50 -9.26 6.36 -6.13
C ILE A 50 -9.05 6.55 -7.64
N GLY A 51 -8.20 5.72 -8.26
CA GLY A 51 -8.00 5.72 -9.70
C GLY A 51 -9.27 5.34 -10.46
N LEU A 52 -9.95 4.28 -10.05
CA LEU A 52 -11.20 3.81 -10.63
C LEU A 52 -12.34 4.80 -10.42
N ASP A 53 -12.43 5.44 -9.25
CA ASP A 53 -13.39 6.51 -8.99
C ASP A 53 -13.21 7.70 -9.93
N LYS A 54 -11.99 7.97 -10.42
CA LYS A 54 -11.76 9.01 -11.42
C LYS A 54 -12.31 8.65 -12.79
N TYR A 55 -12.28 7.36 -13.17
CA TYR A 55 -12.79 6.88 -14.46
C TYR A 55 -14.31 6.68 -14.46
N SER A 56 -14.86 6.19 -13.35
CA SER A 56 -16.30 5.99 -13.16
C SER A 56 -16.70 6.57 -11.79
N PRO A 57 -17.01 7.88 -11.73
CA PRO A 57 -17.33 8.55 -10.47
C PRO A 57 -18.53 7.90 -9.79
N THR A 58 -18.36 7.50 -8.55
CA THR A 58 -19.42 6.99 -7.68
C THR A 58 -20.52 8.03 -7.44
N SER A 59 -20.22 9.34 -7.57
CA SER A 59 -21.21 10.41 -7.44
C SER A 59 -22.28 10.46 -8.53
N HIS A 60 -22.08 9.76 -9.67
CA HIS A 60 -23.05 9.71 -10.77
C HIS A 60 -23.97 8.47 -10.71
N LYS A 61 -23.85 7.64 -9.66
CA LYS A 61 -24.60 6.38 -9.51
C LYS A 61 -25.59 6.37 -8.33
N LEU A 62 -25.70 7.50 -7.61
CA LEU A 62 -26.67 7.73 -6.53
C LEU A 62 -27.80 8.63 -7.03
#